data_AF-A0A2S4XGE5-F1
#
_entry.id   AF-A0A2S4XGE5-F1
#
_cell.length_a   1.000
_cell.length_b   1.000
_cell.length_c   1.000
_cell.angle_alpha   90.00
_cell.angle_beta   90.00
_cell.angle_gamma   90.00
#
_symmetry.space_group_name_H-M   'P 1'
#
loop_
_entity.id
_entity.type
_entity.pdbx_description
1 polymer ?
#
loop_
_entity_poly.entity_id
_entity_poly.type
_entity_poly.pdbx_seq_one_letter_code
_entity_poly.pdbx_strand_id
1 'polypeptide(L)'
;MKLIPSIAAVLIAAASFSTFAAPLSSVKQVNSEQAANLQSVGVVSVSGISGSPHDAITALKEKAAADGASHYRIIGLDTPGDSSNWRGNAEIYR
;
A
#
# COMPACT_ATOMS: atom_id res chain seq x y z
N MET A 1 9.74 -4.98 62.24
CA MET A 1 10.21 -5.62 60.99
C MET A 1 8.99 -5.92 60.14
N LYS A 2 8.86 -5.34 58.94
CA LYS A 2 7.75 -5.61 58.03
C LYS A 2 8.33 -5.90 56.64
N LEU A 3 8.25 -7.15 56.22
CA LEU A 3 8.77 -7.64 54.95
C LEU A 3 7.74 -7.35 53.86
N ILE A 4 8.14 -6.60 52.83
CA ILE A 4 7.32 -6.30 51.66
C ILE A 4 7.93 -7.11 50.51
N PRO A 5 7.24 -8.12 49.95
CA PRO A 5 7.79 -8.86 48.82
C PRO A 5 7.68 -7.99 47.57
N SER A 6 8.84 -7.64 46.99
CA SER A 6 8.93 -6.96 45.71
C SER A 6 8.66 -7.96 44.60
N ILE A 7 7.50 -7.83 43.96
CA ILE A 7 7.17 -8.58 42.74
C ILE A 7 7.89 -7.87 41.58
N ALA A 8 9.03 -8.42 41.17
CA ALA A 8 9.74 -7.98 39.98
C ALA A 8 9.04 -8.56 38.74
N ALA A 9 8.15 -7.78 38.12
CA ALA A 9 7.56 -8.10 36.84
C ALA A 9 8.57 -7.78 35.72
N VAL A 10 9.31 -8.79 35.26
CA VAL A 10 10.17 -8.69 34.08
C VAL A 10 9.32 -9.00 32.85
N LEU A 11 8.76 -7.95 32.24
CA LEU A 11 8.22 -8.01 30.88
C LEU A 11 9.29 -7.48 29.92
N ILE A 12 10.23 -8.34 29.53
CA ILE A 12 11.09 -8.05 28.38
C ILE A 12 10.32 -8.49 27.13
N ALA A 13 9.40 -7.63 26.71
CA ALA A 13 8.87 -7.71 25.35
C ALA A 13 9.95 -7.17 24.42
N ALA A 14 10.87 -8.05 24.00
CA ALA A 14 11.70 -7.79 22.84
C ALA A 14 10.79 -7.85 21.61
N ALA A 15 10.10 -6.74 21.33
CA ALA A 15 9.47 -6.53 20.05
C ALA A 15 10.60 -6.48 19.02
N SER A 16 10.89 -7.62 18.41
CA SER A 16 11.72 -7.72 17.23
C SER A 16 11.01 -6.97 16.11
N PHE A 17 11.24 -5.65 16.03
CA PHE A 17 10.97 -4.89 14.83
C PHE A 17 12.01 -5.35 13.81
N SER A 18 11.71 -6.44 13.11
CA SER A 18 12.37 -6.74 11.85
C SER A 18 12.06 -5.57 10.93
N THR A 19 12.98 -4.60 10.91
CA THR A 19 13.05 -3.57 9.91
C THR A 19 13.08 -4.26 8.56
N PHE A 20 11.93 -4.32 7.90
CA PHE A 20 11.86 -4.75 6.52
C PHE A 20 12.55 -3.67 5.70
N ALA A 21 13.87 -3.78 5.55
CA ALA A 21 14.59 -3.10 4.49
C ALA A 21 14.07 -3.72 3.19
N ALA A 22 12.96 -3.20 2.66
CA ALA A 22 12.57 -3.46 1.28
C ALA A 22 13.57 -2.72 0.40
N PRO A 23 14.49 -3.40 -0.30
CA PRO A 23 15.27 -2.74 -1.31
C PRO A 23 14.33 -2.40 -2.47
N LEU A 24 14.38 -1.14 -2.91
CA LEU A 24 13.60 -0.52 -3.99
C LEU A 24 12.12 -0.26 -3.68
N SER A 25 11.75 1.00 -3.83
CA SER A 25 10.41 1.60 -3.78
C SER A 25 9.45 1.08 -4.87
N SER A 26 9.29 -0.23 -5.00
CA SER A 26 8.33 -0.85 -5.91
C SER A 26 7.06 -1.17 -5.14
N VAL A 27 6.06 -0.29 -5.23
CA VAL A 27 4.72 -0.54 -4.69
C VAL A 27 4.19 -1.84 -5.27
N LYS A 28 3.72 -2.74 -4.40
CA LYS A 28 3.27 -4.08 -4.80
C LYS A 28 1.77 -4.09 -5.06
N GLN A 29 1.37 -4.67 -6.19
CA GLN A 29 -0.04 -4.90 -6.46
C GLN A 29 -0.57 -6.00 -5.53
N VAL A 30 -1.71 -5.76 -4.89
CA VAL A 30 -2.39 -6.70 -3.99
C VAL A 30 -3.83 -6.94 -4.42
N ASN A 31 -4.35 -8.11 -4.08
CA ASN A 31 -5.78 -8.41 -4.20
C ASN A 31 -6.56 -7.98 -2.95
N SER A 32 -7.88 -8.17 -2.93
CA SER A 32 -8.74 -7.80 -1.80
C SER A 32 -8.39 -8.54 -0.51
N GLU A 33 -7.99 -9.81 -0.58
CA GLU A 33 -7.65 -10.64 0.58
C GLU A 33 -6.37 -10.17 1.25
N GLN A 34 -5.36 -9.84 0.45
CA GLN A 34 -4.09 -9.28 0.91
C GLN A 34 -4.29 -7.87 1.47
N ALA A 35 -5.15 -7.07 0.83
CA ALA A 35 -5.50 -5.74 1.29
C ALA A 35 -6.29 -5.72 2.61
N ALA A 36 -7.00 -6.81 2.96
CA ALA A 36 -7.81 -6.88 4.18
C ALA A 36 -7.00 -6.71 5.48
N ASN A 37 -5.70 -7.03 5.43
CA ASN A 37 -4.77 -6.87 6.56
C ASN A 37 -3.92 -5.60 6.45
N LEU A 38 -4.16 -4.75 5.45
CA LEU A 38 -3.41 -3.52 5.22
C LEU A 38 -4.27 -2.30 5.56
N GLN A 39 -3.62 -1.19 5.92
CA GLN A 39 -4.33 0.05 6.19
C GLN A 39 -4.53 0.81 4.88
N SER A 40 -5.79 0.96 4.45
CA SER A 40 -6.13 1.84 3.34
C SER A 40 -5.81 3.28 3.71
N VAL A 41 -5.00 3.94 2.88
CA VAL A 41 -4.58 5.33 3.10
C VAL A 41 -5.22 6.31 2.10
N GLY A 42 -5.84 5.80 1.04
CA GLY A 42 -6.55 6.63 0.06
C GLY A 42 -6.72 5.95 -1.29
N VAL A 43 -7.14 6.75 -2.27
CA VAL A 43 -7.31 6.33 -3.67
C VAL A 43 -6.53 7.27 -4.57
N VAL A 44 -5.77 6.71 -5.49
CA VAL A 44 -5.07 7.43 -6.54
C VAL A 44 -5.74 7.21 -7.89
N SER A 45 -5.81 8.27 -8.69
CA SER A 45 -6.40 8.24 -10.03
C SER A 45 -5.42 8.75 -11.08
N VAL A 46 -5.45 8.14 -12.25
CA VAL A 46 -4.73 8.57 -13.46
C VAL A 46 -5.70 8.75 -14.62
N SER A 47 -5.37 9.64 -15.55
CA SER A 47 -6.18 9.93 -16.74
C SER A 47 -5.29 10.47 -17.84
N GLY A 48 -5.72 10.31 -19.09
CA GLY A 48 -4.97 10.85 -20.23
C GLY A 48 -3.77 9.97 -20.62
N ILE A 49 -3.79 8.68 -20.23
CA ILE A 49 -2.72 7.75 -20.57
C ILE A 49 -2.99 7.17 -21.96
N SER A 50 -2.22 7.60 -22.94
CA SER A 50 -2.28 7.04 -24.30
C SER A 50 -1.56 5.69 -24.35
N GLY A 51 -2.02 4.80 -25.24
CA GLY A 51 -1.41 3.48 -25.43
C GLY A 51 -2.25 2.35 -24.84
N SER A 52 -1.64 1.54 -24.00
CA SER A 52 -2.19 0.29 -23.50
C SER A 52 -2.71 0.41 -22.06
N PRO A 53 -3.60 -0.50 -21.62
CA PRO A 53 -4.02 -0.55 -20.22
C PRO A 53 -2.84 -0.79 -19.26
N HIS A 54 -1.76 -1.42 -19.72
CA HIS A 54 -0.55 -1.61 -18.92
C HIS A 54 0.16 -0.29 -18.59
N ASP A 55 0.13 0.67 -19.52
CA ASP A 55 0.70 2.00 -19.31
C ASP A 55 -0.06 2.74 -18.20
N ALA A 56 -1.39 2.62 -18.20
CA ALA A 56 -2.23 3.19 -17.14
C ALA A 56 -2.00 2.52 -15.78
N ILE A 57 -1.80 1.19 -15.75
CA ILE A 57 -1.43 0.47 -14.53
C ILE A 57 -0.07 0.91 -14.01
N THR A 58 0.90 1.11 -14.91
CA THR A 58 2.24 1.60 -14.55
C THR A 58 2.17 3.00 -13.97
N ALA A 59 1.41 3.90 -14.59
CA ALA A 59 1.17 5.25 -14.06
C ALA A 59 0.49 5.23 -12.67
N LEU A 60 -0.46 4.32 -12.43
CA LEU A 60 -1.06 4.12 -11.10
C LEU A 60 -0.04 3.67 -10.06
N LYS A 61 0.84 2.72 -10.43
CA LYS A 61 1.91 2.24 -9.54
C LYS A 61 2.88 3.36 -9.18
N GLU A 62 3.30 4.15 -10.16
CA GLU A 62 4.20 5.30 -9.94
C GLU A 62 3.55 6.35 -9.03
N LYS A 63 2.27 6.66 -9.25
CA LYS A 63 1.52 7.60 -8.41
C LYS A 63 1.35 7.07 -6.98
N ALA A 64 1.05 5.79 -6.82
CA ALA A 64 1.01 5.15 -5.50
C ALA A 64 2.38 5.22 -4.79
N ALA A 65 3.49 5.09 -5.53
CA ALA A 65 4.83 5.18 -4.99
C ALA A 65 5.14 6.60 -4.51
N ALA A 66 4.77 7.59 -5.31
CA ALA A 66 4.92 9.00 -5.00
C ALA A 66 4.12 9.41 -3.75
N ASP A 67 2.94 8.83 -3.56
CA ASP A 67 2.09 9.04 -2.38
C ASP A 67 2.57 8.23 -1.15
N GLY A 68 3.70 7.52 -1.25
CA GLY A 68 4.32 6.77 -0.17
C GLY A 68 3.54 5.51 0.22
N ALA A 69 2.80 4.91 -0.70
CA ALA A 69 2.13 3.64 -0.49
C ALA A 69 3.12 2.47 -0.55
N SER A 70 2.89 1.44 0.26
CA SER A 70 3.61 0.17 0.20
C SER A 70 2.94 -0.79 -0.80
N HIS A 71 1.60 -0.71 -0.90
CA HIS A 71 0.78 -1.58 -1.74
C HIS A 71 -0.30 -0.78 -2.47
N TYR A 72 -0.76 -1.31 -3.60
CA TYR A 72 -1.90 -0.75 -4.34
C TYR A 72 -2.81 -1.85 -4.88
N ARG A 73 -4.09 -1.54 -5.05
CA ARG A 73 -5.10 -2.41 -5.66
C ARG A 73 -5.87 -1.62 -6.70
N ILE A 74 -5.85 -2.09 -7.94
CA ILE A 74 -6.64 -1.48 -9.01
C ILE A 74 -8.12 -1.75 -8.72
N ILE A 75 -8.91 -0.68 -8.64
CA ILE A 75 -10.35 -0.74 -8.40
C ILE A 75 -11.15 -0.31 -9.64
N GLY A 76 -10.51 0.31 -10.62
CA GLY A 76 -11.11 0.65 -11.90
C GLY A 76 -10.05 0.95 -12.96
N LEU A 77 -10.30 0.50 -14.19
CA LEU A 77 -9.49 0.81 -15.37
C LEU A 77 -10.43 0.86 -16.56
N ASP A 78 -10.53 2.01 -17.21
CA ASP A 78 -11.49 2.23 -18.29
C ASP A 78 -10.95 3.23 -19.32
N THR A 79 -11.65 3.31 -20.45
CA THR A 79 -11.45 4.34 -21.47
C THR A 79 -12.76 5.11 -21.64
N PRO A 80 -12.71 6.42 -21.92
CA PRO A 80 -13.90 7.15 -22.39
C PRO A 80 -14.48 6.47 -23.63
N GLY A 81 -15.78 6.66 -23.89
CA GLY A 81 -16.46 6.03 -25.03
C GLY A 81 -15.88 6.38 -26.41
N ASP A 82 -15.04 7.42 -26.48
CA ASP A 82 -14.26 7.80 -27.66
C ASP A 82 -12.95 6.98 -27.83
N SER A 83 -12.64 6.08 -26.89
CA SER A 83 -11.44 5.23 -26.85
C SER A 83 -10.11 6.01 -26.91
N SER A 84 -10.09 7.29 -26.52
CA SER A 84 -8.92 8.15 -26.73
C SER A 84 -7.77 7.84 -25.78
N ASN A 85 -8.04 7.79 -24.47
CA ASN A 85 -7.02 7.65 -23.44
C ASN A 85 -7.52 6.82 -22.27
N TRP A 86 -6.63 6.03 -21.68
CA TRP A 86 -6.91 5.28 -20.47
C TRP A 86 -7.04 6.20 -19.25
N ARG A 87 -7.96 5.82 -18.38
CA ARG A 87 -8.07 6.30 -17.01
C ARG A 87 -8.12 5.10 -16.07
N GLY A 88 -7.68 5.31 -14.84
CA GLY A 88 -7.68 4.25 -13.84
C GLY A 88 -7.70 4.80 -12.43
N ASN A 89 -8.20 3.98 -11.52
CA ASN A 89 -8.28 4.24 -10.09
C ASN A 89 -7.66 3.06 -9.34
N ALA A 90 -6.80 3.35 -8.37
CA ALA A 90 -6.25 2.35 -7.47
C ALA A 90 -6.39 2.81 -6.02
N GLU A 91 -6.84 1.90 -5.16
CA GLU A 91 -6.75 2.08 -3.73
C GLU A 91 -5.31 1.80 -3.27
N ILE A 92 -4.78 2.62 -2.37
CA ILE A 92 -3.41 2.54 -1.88
C ILE A 92 -3.39 2.22 -0.39
N TYR A 93 -2.37 1.46 0.01
CA TYR A 93 -2.24 0.94 1.37
C TYR A 93 -0.83 1.14 1.91
N ARG A 94 -0.73 1.22 3.24
CA ARG A 94 0.53 1.20 3.97
C ARG A 94 0.61 0.01 4.92
#